data_AF-A0A387BR39-F1
#
_entry.id   AF-A0A387BR39-F1
#
_cell.length_a   1.000
_cell.length_b   1.000
_cell.length_c   1.000
_cell.angle_alpha   90.00
_cell.angle_beta   90.00
_cell.angle_gamma   90.00
#
_symmetry.space_group_name_H-M   'P 1'
#
loop_
_entity.id
_entity.type
_entity.pdbx_description
1 polymer ?
#
loop_
_entity_poly.entity_id
_entity_poly.type
_entity_poly.pdbx_seq_one_letter_code
_entity_poly.pdbx_strand_id
1 'polypeptide(L)'
;MIRRQALGWLGAAVCSVALVIAGGLVLSSLAVHRYLQASDSAQQRSQTSAAGETPAASERAAVERTVSALVRMPGVATATSSTDRSDTPAQPGVMSLRSSPSPTTDSTTLSYDVSVIMNPDATAAQCAEVVFTMTQRLQNGRVSLELSLPAGDGHAASVIDYRNVFATPVPRSTVAAVSHAVDVAASVPGVRSVHVVVPYTWNLASGDLEVQMATDDSHQTAQLKDALSRTALADVGWADPSSAPSSMPSPAPTQPSR
;
A
#
# COMPACT_ATOMS: atom_id res chain seq x y z
N MET A 1 13.31 -23.47 49.22
CA MET A 1 12.64 -24.06 48.04
C MET A 1 12.07 -23.03 47.03
N ILE A 2 12.46 -21.73 47.06
CA ILE A 2 11.80 -20.68 46.24
C ILE A 2 12.68 -20.18 45.06
N ARG A 3 13.96 -20.57 44.97
CA ARG A 3 14.91 -20.00 43.98
C ARG A 3 14.90 -20.64 42.58
N ARG A 4 14.07 -21.66 42.30
CA ARG A 4 14.10 -22.38 41.01
C ARG A 4 13.02 -21.98 40.01
N GLN A 5 12.03 -21.17 40.37
CA GLN A 5 10.95 -20.77 39.45
C GLN A 5 11.24 -19.49 38.65
N ALA A 6 12.24 -18.69 39.03
CA ALA A 6 12.53 -17.41 38.38
C ALA A 6 13.34 -17.54 37.06
N LEU A 7 14.05 -18.65 36.83
CA LEU A 7 14.85 -18.82 35.60
C LEU A 7 14.02 -19.28 34.39
N GLY A 8 12.85 -19.89 34.58
CA GLY A 8 12.02 -20.38 33.48
C GLY A 8 11.35 -19.26 32.67
N TRP A 9 10.99 -18.16 33.34
CA TRP A 9 10.26 -17.04 32.71
C TRP A 9 11.15 -16.15 31.84
N LEU A 10 12.43 -16.01 32.19
CA LEU A 10 13.40 -15.26 31.37
C LEU A 10 13.72 -15.98 30.05
N GLY A 11 13.75 -17.32 30.03
CA GLY A 11 13.98 -18.08 28.80
C GLY A 11 12.85 -17.95 27.77
N ALA A 12 11.60 -17.91 28.23
CA ALA A 12 10.44 -17.79 27.35
C ALA A 12 10.33 -16.39 26.71
N ALA A 13 10.61 -15.32 27.47
CA ALA A 13 10.58 -13.95 26.96
C ALA A 13 11.64 -13.68 25.88
N VAL A 14 12.84 -14.26 26.04
CA VAL A 14 13.93 -14.10 25.07
C VAL A 14 13.64 -14.83 23.76
N CYS A 15 12.99 -16.00 23.81
CA CYS A 15 12.56 -16.72 22.60
C CYS A 15 11.47 -15.98 21.81
N SER A 16 10.52 -15.32 22.49
CA SER A 16 9.46 -14.55 21.80
C SER A 16 10.00 -13.32 21.08
N VAL A 17 10.95 -12.59 21.69
CA VAL A 17 11.59 -11.42 21.04
C VAL A 17 12.42 -11.85 19.82
N ALA A 18 13.14 -12.97 19.92
CA ALA A 18 13.92 -13.51 18.80
C ALA A 18 13.04 -13.91 17.60
N LEU A 19 11.85 -14.48 17.85
CA LEU A 19 10.89 -14.84 16.80
C LEU A 19 10.24 -13.63 16.12
N VAL A 20 9.97 -12.54 16.86
CA VAL A 20 9.43 -11.30 16.28
C VAL A 20 10.47 -10.59 15.41
N ILE A 21 11.74 -10.54 15.85
CA ILE A 21 12.84 -9.96 15.06
C ILE A 21 13.11 -10.80 13.81
N ALA A 22 13.11 -12.13 13.93
CA ALA A 22 13.28 -13.02 12.77
C ALA A 22 12.10 -12.93 11.78
N GLY A 23 10.86 -12.84 12.27
CA GLY A 23 9.67 -12.67 11.43
C GLY A 23 9.66 -11.33 10.68
N GLY A 24 10.01 -10.22 11.36
CA GLY A 24 10.12 -8.90 10.75
C GLY A 24 11.24 -8.80 9.69
N LEU A 25 12.36 -9.51 9.90
CA LEU A 25 13.45 -9.60 8.94
C LEU A 25 13.07 -10.39 7.67
N VAL A 26 12.26 -11.44 7.78
CA VAL A 26 11.83 -12.24 6.62
C VAL A 26 10.81 -11.48 5.77
N LEU A 27 9.89 -10.73 6.38
CA LEU A 27 8.96 -9.83 5.67
C LEU A 27 9.69 -8.66 4.98
N SER A 28 10.69 -8.07 5.66
CA SER A 28 11.53 -7.03 5.06
C SER A 28 12.38 -7.56 3.90
N SER A 29 12.88 -8.80 4.00
CA SER A 29 13.71 -9.41 2.95
C SER A 29 12.92 -9.75 1.69
N LEU A 30 11.64 -10.16 1.81
CA LEU A 30 10.77 -10.41 0.65
C LEU A 30 10.39 -9.12 -0.11
N ALA A 31 10.20 -8.01 0.62
CA ALA A 31 10.00 -6.69 0.00
C ALA A 31 11.28 -6.20 -0.71
N VAL A 32 12.45 -6.35 -0.08
CA VAL A 32 13.74 -5.94 -0.66
C VAL A 32 14.16 -6.84 -1.84
N HIS A 33 13.83 -8.14 -1.85
CA HIS A 33 14.20 -9.03 -2.95
C HIS A 33 13.36 -8.78 -4.22
N ARG A 34 12.07 -8.41 -4.08
CA ARG A 34 11.28 -7.91 -5.22
C ARG A 34 11.74 -6.55 -5.71
N TYR A 35 12.28 -5.71 -4.82
CA TYR A 35 12.83 -4.39 -5.15
C TYR A 35 14.13 -4.47 -5.97
N LEU A 36 15.01 -5.44 -5.69
CA LEU A 36 16.29 -5.58 -6.41
C LEU A 36 16.13 -6.20 -7.81
N GLN A 37 15.22 -7.16 -8.01
CA GLN A 37 14.98 -7.74 -9.35
C GLN A 37 14.33 -6.75 -10.34
N ALA A 38 13.55 -5.77 -9.86
CA ALA A 38 12.97 -4.72 -10.69
C ALA A 38 13.99 -3.61 -11.05
N SER A 39 14.95 -3.33 -10.16
CA SER A 39 15.90 -2.20 -10.30
C SER A 39 16.97 -2.43 -11.37
N ASP A 40 17.49 -3.64 -11.51
CA ASP A 40 18.53 -3.96 -12.52
C ASP A 40 18.01 -3.86 -13.96
N SER A 41 16.71 -4.09 -14.16
CA SER A 41 16.08 -4.03 -15.48
C SER A 41 15.85 -2.60 -15.98
N ALA A 42 15.77 -1.63 -15.06
CA ALA A 42 15.40 -0.24 -15.38
C ALA A 42 16.61 0.67 -15.66
N GLN A 43 17.78 0.38 -15.08
CA GLN A 43 18.97 1.23 -15.26
C GLN A 43 19.66 1.08 -16.61
N GLN A 44 19.41 -0.02 -17.34
CA GLN A 44 20.15 -0.33 -18.57
C GLN A 44 19.61 0.36 -19.84
N ARG A 45 18.52 1.16 -19.75
CA ARG A 45 17.88 1.78 -20.94
C ARG A 45 17.87 3.31 -20.99
N SER A 46 18.48 4.00 -20.02
CA SER A 46 18.45 5.47 -19.95
C SER A 46 19.69 6.17 -20.52
N GLN A 47 20.17 5.72 -21.68
CA GLN A 47 21.03 6.55 -22.52
C GLN A 47 20.43 6.59 -23.93
N THR A 48 19.72 7.67 -24.28
CA THR A 48 19.77 8.33 -25.60
C THR A 48 18.90 9.60 -25.60
N SER A 49 19.56 10.70 -25.94
CA SER A 49 19.14 11.97 -26.56
C SER A 49 18.10 12.89 -25.92
N ALA A 50 18.61 14.07 -25.59
CA ALA A 50 17.87 15.31 -25.39
C ALA A 50 17.33 15.89 -26.72
N ALA A 51 16.03 16.21 -26.76
CA ALA A 51 15.42 17.36 -27.43
C ALA A 51 13.88 17.19 -27.44
N GLY A 52 13.19 18.00 -26.63
CA GLY A 52 11.72 17.99 -26.48
C GLY A 52 11.27 17.24 -25.23
N GLU A 53 10.90 17.97 -24.16
CA GLU A 53 10.20 17.38 -23.01
C GLU A 53 8.87 16.80 -23.50
N THR A 54 8.85 15.48 -23.71
CA THR A 54 7.62 14.74 -23.92
C THR A 54 6.76 14.83 -22.64
N PRO A 55 5.42 14.85 -22.73
CA PRO A 55 4.53 14.92 -21.57
C PRO A 55 4.91 13.95 -20.43
N ALA A 56 5.38 12.76 -20.82
CA ALA A 56 5.97 11.75 -19.95
C ALA A 56 7.11 12.25 -19.03
N ALA A 57 8.05 13.03 -19.55
CA ALA A 57 9.17 13.57 -18.77
C ALA A 57 8.71 14.60 -17.74
N SER A 58 7.73 15.45 -18.11
CA SER A 58 7.19 16.48 -17.23
C SER A 58 6.39 15.88 -16.06
N GLU A 59 5.63 14.82 -16.31
CA GLU A 59 4.89 14.08 -15.28
C GLU A 59 5.84 13.40 -14.30
N ARG A 60 6.86 12.70 -14.80
CA ARG A 60 7.87 12.05 -13.98
C ARG A 60 8.59 13.06 -13.08
N ALA A 61 9.00 14.20 -13.64
CA ALA A 61 9.63 15.27 -12.87
C ALA A 61 8.70 15.87 -11.80
N ALA A 62 7.38 15.87 -12.01
CA ALA A 62 6.41 16.29 -10.99
C ALA A 62 6.30 15.27 -9.85
N VAL A 63 6.29 13.97 -10.16
CA VAL A 63 6.31 12.89 -9.15
C VAL A 63 7.59 12.94 -8.34
N GLU A 64 8.76 13.02 -8.97
CA GLU A 64 10.07 13.08 -8.30
C GLU A 64 10.19 14.30 -7.37
N ARG A 65 9.70 15.48 -7.81
CA ARG A 65 9.64 16.68 -6.96
C ARG A 65 8.69 16.52 -5.78
N THR A 66 7.58 15.81 -5.97
CA THR A 66 6.61 15.55 -4.91
C THR A 66 7.21 14.60 -3.87
N VAL A 67 7.79 13.48 -4.29
CA VAL A 67 8.49 12.53 -3.40
C VAL A 67 9.60 13.23 -2.62
N SER A 68 10.41 14.06 -3.28
CA SER A 68 11.47 14.84 -2.63
C SER A 68 10.93 15.80 -1.55
N ALA A 69 9.70 16.29 -1.71
CA ALA A 69 9.05 17.11 -0.70
C ALA A 69 8.48 16.26 0.44
N LEU A 70 7.92 15.08 0.16
CA LEU A 70 7.41 14.14 1.17
C LEU A 70 8.50 13.70 2.14
N VAL A 71 9.72 13.42 1.66
CA VAL A 71 10.87 13.05 2.51
C VAL A 71 11.20 14.13 3.56
N ARG A 72 10.83 15.39 3.31
CA ARG A 72 11.06 16.51 4.23
C ARG A 72 9.90 16.76 5.18
N MET A 73 8.81 16.00 5.08
CA MET A 73 7.64 16.20 5.91
C MET A 73 7.81 15.59 7.31
N PRO A 74 7.24 16.21 8.34
CA PRO A 74 7.21 15.64 9.68
C PRO A 74 6.52 14.26 9.69
N GLY A 75 7.11 13.31 10.39
CA GLY A 75 6.56 11.95 10.51
C GLY A 75 6.84 11.04 9.32
N VAL A 76 7.48 11.50 8.24
CA VAL A 76 7.90 10.64 7.13
C VAL A 76 9.31 10.11 7.39
N ALA A 77 9.47 8.79 7.36
CA ALA A 77 10.78 8.13 7.47
C ALA A 77 11.45 8.05 6.10
N THR A 78 10.72 7.54 5.10
CA THR A 78 11.20 7.38 3.73
C THR A 78 10.05 7.55 2.75
N ALA A 79 10.34 8.10 1.56
CA ALA A 79 9.42 8.11 0.43
C ALA A 79 10.18 7.75 -0.85
N THR A 80 9.60 6.87 -1.67
CA THR A 80 10.17 6.41 -2.94
C THR A 80 9.10 6.34 -4.01
N SER A 81 9.50 6.31 -5.28
CA SER A 81 8.59 6.11 -6.41
C SER A 81 9.18 5.17 -7.46
N SER A 82 8.33 4.34 -8.06
CA SER A 82 8.60 3.61 -9.29
C SER A 82 7.70 4.13 -10.42
N THR A 83 8.12 3.88 -11.66
CA THR A 83 7.35 4.24 -12.86
C THR A 83 7.25 3.02 -13.75
N ASP A 84 6.02 2.62 -14.03
CA ASP A 84 5.72 1.57 -14.98
C ASP A 84 5.26 2.17 -16.31
N ARG A 85 5.81 1.61 -17.39
CA ARG A 85 5.51 2.02 -18.77
C ARG A 85 4.86 0.86 -19.49
N SER A 86 3.62 1.06 -19.89
CA SER A 86 2.92 0.17 -20.81
C SER A 86 2.86 0.81 -22.18
N ASP A 87 3.59 0.25 -23.14
CA ASP A 87 3.49 0.63 -24.54
C ASP A 87 2.42 -0.24 -25.21
N THR A 88 1.36 0.38 -25.73
CA THR A 88 0.36 -0.34 -26.52
C THR A 88 0.80 -0.31 -27.98
N PRO A 89 1.11 -1.46 -28.61
CA PRO A 89 1.49 -1.46 -30.02
C PRO A 89 0.33 -0.93 -30.87
N ALA A 90 0.65 -0.01 -31.80
CA ALA A 90 -0.32 0.45 -32.79
C ALA A 90 -0.94 -0.77 -33.49
N GLN A 91 -2.26 -0.93 -33.40
CA GLN A 91 -2.95 -1.96 -34.18
C GLN A 91 -2.70 -1.66 -35.67
N PRO A 92 -2.18 -2.61 -36.47
CA PRO A 92 -2.07 -2.41 -37.90
C PRO A 92 -3.49 -2.26 -38.45
N GLY A 93 -3.85 -1.03 -38.81
CA GLY A 93 -5.13 -0.71 -39.40
C GLY A 93 -5.33 -1.58 -40.64
N VAL A 94 -6.38 -2.40 -40.62
CA VAL A 94 -6.85 -3.10 -41.81
C VAL A 94 -7.13 -2.08 -42.91
N MET A 95 -6.39 -2.24 -44.01
CA MET A 95 -6.48 -1.55 -45.31
C MET A 95 -7.58 -0.48 -45.41
N SER A 96 -7.20 0.79 -45.26
CA SER A 96 -7.95 1.91 -45.85
C SER A 96 -7.10 2.57 -46.93
N LEU A 97 -7.31 2.12 -48.17
CA LEU A 97 -6.89 2.79 -49.39
C LEU A 97 -7.59 4.15 -49.50
N ARG A 98 -7.05 5.18 -48.85
CA ARG A 98 -7.20 6.59 -49.27
C ARG A 98 -6.27 7.48 -48.45
N SER A 99 -5.42 8.18 -49.19
CA SER A 99 -4.44 9.19 -48.82
C SER A 99 -4.80 10.06 -47.60
N SER A 100 -4.07 9.87 -46.50
CA SER A 100 -3.55 10.92 -45.59
C SER A 100 -2.62 10.27 -44.57
N PRO A 101 -1.39 10.76 -44.34
CA PRO A 101 -0.56 10.27 -43.25
C PRO A 101 -1.10 10.84 -41.94
N SER A 102 -2.07 10.16 -41.32
CA SER A 102 -2.35 10.39 -39.90
C SER A 102 -1.16 9.85 -39.11
N PRO A 103 -0.52 10.66 -38.24
CA PRO A 103 0.52 10.14 -37.36
C PRO A 103 -0.09 9.05 -36.49
N THR A 104 0.44 7.85 -36.61
CA THR A 104 0.17 6.73 -35.71
C THR A 104 0.67 7.15 -34.33
N THR A 105 -0.20 7.69 -33.49
CA THR A 105 0.17 8.06 -32.12
C THR A 105 0.34 6.78 -31.32
N ASP A 106 1.59 6.35 -31.12
CA ASP A 106 1.92 5.38 -30.08
C ASP A 106 1.43 5.94 -28.74
N SER A 107 0.40 5.31 -28.16
CA SER A 107 -0.14 5.72 -26.87
C SER A 107 0.65 5.02 -25.75
N THR A 108 1.80 5.58 -25.39
CA THR A 108 2.48 5.19 -24.16
C THR A 108 1.60 5.58 -22.96
N THR A 109 1.24 4.60 -22.14
CA THR A 109 0.57 4.82 -20.85
C THR A 109 1.59 4.65 -19.73
N LEU A 110 1.72 5.69 -18.90
CA LEU A 110 2.53 5.65 -17.68
C LEU A 110 1.63 5.45 -16.46
N SER A 111 2.13 4.71 -15.47
CA SER A 111 1.61 4.63 -14.11
C SER A 111 2.77 4.82 -13.13
N TYR A 112 2.47 5.41 -11.98
CA TYR A 112 3.45 5.71 -10.94
C TYR A 112 2.97 5.13 -9.62
N ASP A 113 3.84 4.37 -8.96
CA ASP A 113 3.59 3.89 -7.61
C ASP A 113 4.52 4.63 -6.66
N VAL A 114 3.95 5.23 -5.63
CA VAL A 114 4.68 5.94 -4.58
C VAL A 114 4.52 5.14 -3.31
N SER A 115 5.63 4.81 -2.64
CA SER A 115 5.60 4.17 -1.32
C SER A 115 6.17 5.14 -0.30
N VAL A 116 5.40 5.40 0.76
CA VAL A 116 5.77 6.25 1.88
C VAL A 116 5.72 5.43 3.16
N ILE A 117 6.85 5.38 3.88
CA ILE A 117 6.93 4.79 5.21
C ILE A 117 6.98 5.94 6.21
N MET A 118 6.02 5.96 7.13
CA MET A 118 5.95 6.90 8.23
C MET A 118 6.86 6.45 9.38
N ASN A 119 7.26 7.38 10.24
CA ASN A 119 7.88 7.06 11.51
C ASN A 119 6.87 6.30 12.40
N PRO A 120 7.30 5.37 13.26
CA PRO A 120 6.40 4.66 14.17
C PRO A 120 5.57 5.58 15.09
N ASP A 121 6.07 6.76 15.43
CA ASP A 121 5.38 7.76 16.27
C ASP A 121 4.56 8.78 15.46
N ALA A 122 4.42 8.57 14.15
CA ALA A 122 3.67 9.50 13.30
C ALA A 122 2.17 9.46 13.63
N THR A 123 1.60 10.65 13.75
CA THR A 123 0.17 10.86 14.05
C THR A 123 -0.71 10.71 12.81
N ALA A 124 -1.99 10.39 13.02
CA ALA A 124 -3.00 10.39 11.96
C ALA A 124 -3.02 11.70 11.13
N ALA A 125 -2.78 12.85 11.77
CA ALA A 125 -2.73 14.15 11.09
C ALA A 125 -1.51 14.27 10.14
N GLN A 126 -0.36 13.72 10.52
CA GLN A 126 0.82 13.68 9.66
C GLN A 126 0.62 12.73 8.47
N CYS A 127 0.01 11.55 8.70
CA CYS A 127 -0.40 10.64 7.62
C CYS A 127 -1.36 11.33 6.63
N ALA A 128 -2.37 12.03 7.14
CA ALA A 128 -3.31 12.77 6.31
C ALA A 128 -2.63 13.89 5.48
N GLU A 129 -1.62 14.54 6.05
CA GLU A 129 -0.91 15.62 5.35
C GLU A 129 -0.10 15.11 4.16
N VAL A 130 0.48 13.91 4.23
CA VAL A 130 1.19 13.28 3.11
C VAL A 130 0.24 13.12 1.93
N VAL A 131 -0.93 12.53 2.18
CA VAL A 131 -1.95 12.27 1.15
C VAL A 131 -2.48 13.58 0.59
N PHE A 132 -2.77 14.55 1.46
CA PHE A 132 -3.24 15.87 1.03
C PHE A 132 -2.20 16.61 0.17
N THR A 133 -0.92 16.52 0.54
CA THR A 133 0.19 17.08 -0.24
C THR A 133 0.28 16.44 -1.62
N MET A 134 0.10 15.11 -1.70
CA MET A 134 0.05 14.42 -2.99
C MET A 134 -1.16 14.85 -3.83
N THR A 135 -2.36 14.93 -3.26
CA THR A 135 -3.56 15.42 -3.97
C THR A 135 -3.39 16.84 -4.52
N GLN A 136 -2.70 17.72 -3.79
CA GLN A 136 -2.47 19.09 -4.26
C GLN A 136 -1.43 19.18 -5.39
N ARG A 137 -0.36 18.38 -5.31
CA ARG A 137 0.80 18.48 -6.20
C ARG A 137 0.70 17.58 -7.43
N LEU A 138 -0.06 16.50 -7.33
CA LEU A 138 -0.23 15.50 -8.37
C LEU A 138 -1.72 15.43 -8.70
N GLN A 139 -2.16 16.20 -9.70
CA GLN A 139 -3.53 16.09 -10.22
C GLN A 139 -3.54 15.10 -11.40
N ASN A 140 -3.12 13.87 -11.14
CA ASN A 140 -2.98 12.83 -12.16
C ASN A 140 -3.56 11.51 -11.63
N GLY A 141 -4.52 10.95 -12.37
CA GLY A 141 -5.16 9.66 -12.05
C GLY A 141 -4.30 8.43 -12.29
N ARG A 142 -3.01 8.60 -12.57
CA ARG A 142 -2.05 7.52 -12.85
C ARG A 142 -1.11 7.25 -11.68
N VAL A 143 -1.31 7.91 -10.55
CA VAL A 143 -0.48 7.77 -9.35
C VAL A 143 -1.24 6.94 -8.31
N SER A 144 -0.61 5.88 -7.84
CA SER A 144 -1.02 5.16 -6.63
C SER A 144 -0.05 5.47 -5.49
N LEU A 145 -0.56 5.48 -4.26
CA LEU A 145 0.23 5.67 -3.05
C LEU A 145 -0.02 4.52 -2.09
N GLU A 146 1.05 3.86 -1.65
CA GLU A 146 1.06 3.01 -0.46
C GLU A 146 1.61 3.84 0.70
N LEU A 147 0.80 4.05 1.74
CA LEU A 147 1.19 4.74 2.96
C LEU A 147 1.26 3.74 4.11
N SER A 148 2.48 3.45 4.56
CA SER A 148 2.76 2.47 5.61
C SER A 148 3.14 3.16 6.93
N LEU A 149 2.44 2.85 8.01
CA LEU A 149 2.79 3.22 9.38
C LEU A 149 3.23 1.95 10.14
N PRO A 150 4.51 1.84 10.51
CA PRO A 150 4.99 0.73 11.33
C PRO A 150 4.29 0.70 12.69
N ALA A 151 4.22 -0.49 13.30
CA ALA A 151 3.72 -0.64 14.67
C ALA A 151 4.58 0.18 15.65
N GLY A 152 3.94 0.69 16.70
CA GLY A 152 4.61 1.42 17.77
C GLY A 152 3.88 1.27 19.10
N ASP A 153 4.14 2.18 20.03
CA ASP A 153 3.63 2.08 21.39
C ASP A 153 2.12 2.35 21.42
N GLY A 154 1.33 1.28 21.48
CA GLY A 154 -0.12 1.35 21.61
C GLY A 154 -0.89 1.29 20.30
N HIS A 155 -0.23 1.10 19.16
CA HIS A 155 -0.88 0.89 17.87
C HIS A 155 -0.22 -0.22 17.03
N ALA A 156 -1.08 -0.93 16.31
CA ALA A 156 -0.70 -1.93 15.32
C ALA A 156 -0.08 -1.30 14.06
N ALA A 157 0.63 -2.10 13.26
CA ALA A 157 1.07 -1.65 11.94
C ALA A 157 -0.13 -1.39 11.04
N SER A 158 -0.09 -0.35 10.22
CA SER A 158 -1.17 -0.06 9.27
C SER A 158 -0.66 0.33 7.89
N VAL A 159 -1.39 -0.06 6.85
CA VAL A 159 -1.12 0.31 5.46
C VAL A 159 -2.38 0.89 4.83
N ILE A 160 -2.25 1.98 4.09
CA ILE A 160 -3.33 2.57 3.30
C ILE A 160 -2.89 2.67 1.84
N ASP A 161 -3.58 1.93 0.96
CA ASP A 161 -3.38 1.92 -0.48
C ASP A 161 -4.36 2.86 -1.17
N TYR A 162 -3.88 4.01 -1.59
CA TYR A 162 -4.63 4.96 -2.39
C TYR A 162 -4.46 4.64 -3.88
N ARG A 163 -5.46 4.02 -4.50
CA ARG A 163 -5.39 3.56 -5.90
C ARG A 163 -5.94 4.61 -6.86
N ASN A 164 -5.06 5.26 -7.62
CA ASN A 164 -5.41 6.24 -8.66
C ASN A 164 -6.29 7.41 -8.16
N VAL A 165 -6.17 7.76 -6.87
CA VAL A 165 -7.11 8.69 -6.19
C VAL A 165 -6.85 10.16 -6.48
N PHE A 166 -5.69 10.48 -7.03
CA PHE A 166 -5.20 11.87 -7.13
C PHE A 166 -5.67 12.61 -8.39
N ALA A 167 -6.55 12.01 -9.20
CA ALA A 167 -7.16 12.67 -10.35
C ALA A 167 -8.10 13.82 -9.94
N THR A 168 -8.73 13.69 -8.77
CA THR A 168 -9.80 14.59 -8.32
C THR A 168 -9.38 15.23 -7.00
N PRO A 169 -9.57 16.55 -6.83
CA PRO A 169 -9.38 17.19 -5.54
C PRO A 169 -10.31 16.57 -4.49
N VAL A 170 -9.74 16.22 -3.34
CA VAL A 170 -10.48 15.63 -2.23
C VAL A 170 -10.40 16.58 -1.04
N PRO A 171 -11.52 16.81 -0.32
CA PRO A 171 -11.49 17.66 0.86
C PRO A 171 -10.50 17.14 1.89
N ARG A 172 -9.72 18.04 2.50
CA ARG A 172 -8.77 17.71 3.57
C ARG A 172 -9.44 16.95 4.72
N SER A 173 -10.71 17.28 5.02
CA SER A 173 -11.52 16.60 6.03
C SER A 173 -11.75 15.12 5.71
N THR A 174 -11.95 14.76 4.44
CA THR A 174 -12.13 13.36 4.01
C THR A 174 -10.85 12.57 4.21
N VAL A 175 -9.71 13.13 3.80
CA VAL A 175 -8.39 12.52 4.00
C VAL A 175 -8.11 12.32 5.49
N ALA A 176 -8.32 13.35 6.29
CA ALA A 176 -8.15 13.29 7.74
C ALA A 176 -9.07 12.27 8.40
N ALA A 177 -10.32 12.14 7.95
CA ALA A 177 -11.27 11.18 8.49
C ALA A 177 -10.85 9.73 8.22
N VAL A 178 -10.30 9.44 7.02
CA VAL A 178 -9.77 8.10 6.71
C VAL A 178 -8.53 7.79 7.56
N SER A 179 -7.56 8.71 7.62
CA SER A 179 -6.35 8.50 8.43
C SER A 179 -6.68 8.34 9.92
N HIS A 180 -7.64 9.11 10.45
CA HIS A 180 -8.11 8.96 11.81
C HIS A 180 -8.82 7.62 12.05
N ALA A 181 -9.64 7.16 11.11
CA ALA A 181 -10.31 5.87 11.24
C ALA A 181 -9.32 4.69 11.31
N VAL A 182 -8.26 4.74 10.51
CA VAL A 182 -7.18 3.73 10.53
C VAL A 182 -6.40 3.77 11.83
N ASP A 183 -6.07 4.96 12.33
CA ASP A 183 -5.40 5.16 13.62
C ASP A 183 -6.23 4.62 14.79
N VAL A 184 -7.54 4.90 14.80
CA VAL A 184 -8.49 4.34 15.77
C VAL A 184 -8.50 2.81 15.72
N ALA A 185 -8.60 2.22 14.53
CA ALA A 185 -8.59 0.77 14.37
C ALA A 185 -7.26 0.15 14.85
N ALA A 186 -6.13 0.74 14.46
CA ALA A 186 -4.81 0.25 14.82
C ALA A 186 -4.55 0.35 16.33
N SER A 187 -5.19 1.28 17.03
CA SER A 187 -5.08 1.47 18.48
C SER A 187 -5.91 0.50 19.31
N VAL A 188 -6.77 -0.33 18.68
CA VAL A 188 -7.62 -1.28 19.39
C VAL A 188 -6.77 -2.44 19.93
N PRO A 189 -6.84 -2.76 21.24
CA PRO A 189 -6.13 -3.90 21.80
C PRO A 189 -6.47 -5.21 21.09
N GLY A 190 -5.46 -5.96 20.70
CA GLY A 190 -5.61 -7.24 19.99
C GLY A 190 -5.56 -7.11 18.46
N VAL A 191 -5.58 -5.91 17.89
CA VAL A 191 -5.27 -5.71 16.47
C VAL A 191 -3.77 -5.89 16.23
N ARG A 192 -3.41 -6.61 15.15
CA ARG A 192 -2.01 -6.84 14.73
C ARG A 192 -1.64 -6.04 13.50
N SER A 193 -2.56 -5.90 12.56
CA SER A 193 -2.39 -5.04 11.41
C SER A 193 -3.73 -4.55 10.85
N VAL A 194 -3.69 -3.37 10.24
CA VAL A 194 -4.81 -2.78 9.51
C VAL A 194 -4.36 -2.50 8.08
N HIS A 195 -5.12 -2.94 7.09
CA HIS A 195 -4.89 -2.61 5.70
C HIS A 195 -6.16 -2.03 5.09
N VAL A 196 -6.04 -0.88 4.44
CA VAL A 196 -7.16 -0.21 3.78
C VAL A 196 -6.81 0.09 2.34
N VAL A 197 -7.73 -0.22 1.43
CA VAL A 197 -7.65 0.14 0.01
C VAL A 197 -8.64 1.27 -0.25
N VAL A 198 -8.14 2.46 -0.58
CA VAL A 198 -8.96 3.61 -0.96
C VAL A 198 -9.06 3.67 -2.48
N PRO A 199 -10.24 3.37 -3.08
CA PRO A 199 -10.41 3.46 -4.53
C PRO A 199 -10.49 4.92 -4.98
N TYR A 200 -10.28 5.15 -6.28
CA TYR A 200 -10.34 6.49 -6.88
C TYR A 200 -11.66 7.25 -6.64
N THR A 201 -12.74 6.53 -6.37
CA THR A 201 -14.07 7.08 -6.05
C THR A 201 -14.19 7.59 -4.63
N TRP A 202 -13.24 7.26 -3.74
CA TRP A 202 -13.31 7.50 -2.30
C TRP A 202 -14.51 6.85 -1.61
N ASN A 203 -15.17 5.91 -2.30
CA ASN A 203 -16.29 5.17 -1.76
C ASN A 203 -15.82 3.78 -1.33
N LEU A 204 -15.57 3.63 -0.03
CA LEU A 204 -15.10 2.39 0.57
C LEU A 204 -16.24 1.38 0.65
N ALA A 205 -15.98 0.15 0.21
CA ALA A 205 -16.91 -0.96 0.20
C ALA A 205 -16.43 -2.11 1.11
N SER A 206 -17.30 -3.10 1.34
CA SER A 206 -16.89 -4.32 2.04
C SER A 206 -15.73 -4.99 1.30
N GLY A 207 -14.66 -5.29 2.02
CA GLY A 207 -13.42 -5.85 1.46
C GLY A 207 -12.33 -4.82 1.15
N ASP A 208 -12.62 -3.53 1.27
CA ASP A 208 -11.60 -2.47 1.20
C ASP A 208 -10.88 -2.25 2.54
N LEU A 209 -11.36 -2.88 3.62
CA LEU A 209 -10.73 -2.90 4.94
C LEU A 209 -10.41 -4.35 5.31
N GLU A 210 -9.16 -4.60 5.65
CA GLU A 210 -8.70 -5.86 6.22
C GLU A 210 -8.10 -5.56 7.60
N VAL A 211 -8.54 -6.32 8.61
CA VAL A 211 -8.00 -6.18 9.96
C VAL A 211 -7.60 -7.55 10.46
N GLN A 212 -6.31 -7.70 10.77
CA GLN A 212 -5.78 -8.92 11.35
C GLN A 212 -5.80 -8.81 12.87
N MET A 213 -6.52 -9.72 13.53
CA MET A 213 -6.54 -9.83 14.98
C MET A 213 -5.45 -10.79 15.48
N ALA A 214 -5.03 -10.63 16.73
CA ALA A 214 -4.10 -11.54 17.39
C ALA A 214 -4.76 -12.85 17.80
N THR A 215 -6.05 -12.79 18.08
CA THR A 215 -6.90 -13.90 18.52
C THR A 215 -8.30 -13.70 17.96
N ASP A 216 -9.02 -14.80 17.71
CA ASP A 216 -10.43 -14.77 17.29
C ASP A 216 -11.38 -14.50 18.47
N ASP A 217 -11.05 -13.50 19.30
CA ASP A 217 -11.83 -13.14 20.47
C ASP A 217 -13.00 -12.22 20.06
N SER A 218 -14.22 -12.73 20.22
CA SER A 218 -15.45 -11.99 19.90
C SER A 218 -15.60 -10.68 20.68
N HIS A 219 -14.99 -10.58 21.87
CA HIS A 219 -14.98 -9.34 22.64
C HIS A 219 -14.09 -8.28 22.00
N GLN A 220 -12.90 -8.65 21.52
CA GLN A 220 -12.01 -7.72 20.81
C GLN A 220 -12.62 -7.28 19.47
N THR A 221 -13.27 -8.20 18.76
CA THR A 221 -14.03 -7.88 17.54
C THR A 221 -15.16 -6.88 17.82
N ALA A 222 -15.88 -7.04 18.93
CA ALA A 222 -16.91 -6.09 19.34
C ALA A 222 -16.33 -4.71 19.70
N GLN A 223 -15.17 -4.66 20.35
CA GLN A 223 -14.46 -3.41 20.65
C GLN A 223 -14.01 -2.69 19.37
N LEU A 224 -13.45 -3.42 18.41
CA LEU A 224 -13.07 -2.85 17.11
C LEU A 224 -14.29 -2.27 16.39
N LYS A 225 -15.40 -3.02 16.37
CA LYS A 225 -16.65 -2.55 15.76
C LYS A 225 -17.17 -1.26 16.42
N ASP A 226 -17.16 -1.21 17.75
CA ASP A 226 -17.59 -0.02 18.50
C ASP A 226 -16.68 1.18 18.21
N ALA A 227 -15.36 0.96 18.18
CA ALA A 227 -14.37 1.99 17.86
C ALA A 227 -14.59 2.56 16.45
N LEU A 228 -14.83 1.70 15.45
CA LEU A 228 -15.04 2.09 14.06
C LEU A 228 -16.39 2.78 13.82
N SER A 229 -17.42 2.49 14.63
CA SER A 229 -18.80 2.96 14.44
C SER A 229 -18.98 4.48 14.34
N ARG A 230 -17.98 5.26 14.80
CA ARG A 230 -17.96 6.72 14.79
C ARG A 230 -16.94 7.32 13.83
N THR A 231 -16.41 6.51 12.91
CA THR A 231 -15.33 6.90 12.00
C THR A 231 -15.78 6.80 10.53
N ALA A 232 -14.90 7.21 9.61
CA ALA A 232 -15.15 7.06 8.17
C ALA A 232 -15.26 5.58 7.72
N LEU A 233 -14.89 4.63 8.57
CA LEU A 233 -14.94 3.19 8.29
C LEU A 233 -16.14 2.48 8.93
N ALA A 234 -17.10 3.22 9.52
CA ALA A 234 -18.22 2.64 10.27
C ALA A 234 -19.04 1.61 9.48
N ASP A 235 -19.25 1.85 8.18
CA ASP A 235 -20.06 1.02 7.29
C ASP A 235 -19.20 0.11 6.38
N VAL A 236 -17.88 0.12 6.58
CA VAL A 236 -16.94 -0.68 5.78
C VAL A 236 -16.83 -2.05 6.42
N GLY A 237 -17.45 -3.06 5.80
CA GLY A 237 -17.26 -4.44 6.21
C GLY A 237 -15.80 -4.85 6.06
N TRP A 238 -15.21 -5.46 7.08
CA TRP A 238 -13.83 -5.94 7.03
C TRP A 238 -13.75 -7.45 6.94
N ALA A 239 -12.76 -7.94 6.19
CA ALA A 239 -12.39 -9.34 6.21
C ALA A 239 -11.31 -9.58 7.27
N ASP A 240 -11.41 -10.73 7.94
CA ASP A 240 -10.28 -11.29 8.67
C ASP A 240 -9.52 -12.22 7.71
N PRO A 241 -8.24 -11.95 7.38
CA PRO A 241 -7.48 -12.77 6.44
C PRO A 241 -7.31 -14.23 6.92
N SER A 242 -7.48 -14.49 8.22
CA SER A 242 -7.48 -15.84 8.82
C SER A 242 -8.71 -16.67 8.43
N SER A 243 -9.79 -16.00 8.02
CA SER A 243 -11.10 -16.61 7.76
C SER A 243 -11.27 -17.12 6.32
N ALA A 244 -10.23 -17.07 5.48
CA ALA A 244 -10.29 -17.57 4.11
C ALA A 244 -10.58 -19.09 4.10
N PRO A 245 -11.59 -19.57 3.33
CA PRO A 245 -11.93 -20.99 3.31
C PRO A 245 -10.76 -21.79 2.71
N SER A 246 -10.17 -22.69 3.49
CA SER A 246 -9.11 -23.64 3.09
C SER A 246 -9.62 -24.75 2.15
N SER A 247 -10.47 -24.39 1.18
CA SER A 247 -11.09 -25.31 0.24
C SER A 247 -10.39 -25.22 -1.12
N MET A 248 -9.13 -25.61 -1.20
CA MET A 248 -8.62 -26.09 -2.49
C MET A 248 -9.10 -27.54 -2.67
N PRO A 249 -9.91 -27.84 -3.70
CA PRO A 249 -10.24 -29.22 -4.02
C PRO A 249 -8.95 -29.96 -4.39
N SER A 250 -8.66 -31.02 -3.65
CA SER A 250 -7.57 -31.94 -3.97
C SER A 250 -7.72 -32.42 -5.42
N PRO A 251 -6.68 -32.31 -6.28
CA PRO A 251 -6.79 -32.75 -7.67
C PRO A 251 -7.08 -34.26 -7.71
N ALA A 252 -8.17 -34.62 -8.38
CA ALA A 252 -8.59 -36.01 -8.54
C ALA A 252 -7.48 -36.82 -9.24
N PRO A 253 -7.19 -38.05 -8.79
CA PRO A 253 -6.17 -38.90 -9.40
C PRO A 253 -6.58 -39.25 -10.83
N THR A 254 -5.75 -38.87 -11.79
CA THR A 254 -5.91 -39.18 -13.21
C THR A 254 -5.79 -40.69 -13.40
N GLN A 255 -6.87 -41.37 -13.78
CA GLN A 255 -6.80 -42.77 -14.19
C GLN A 255 -6.10 -42.88 -15.55
N PRO A 256 -5.12 -43.79 -15.70
CA PRO A 256 -4.50 -44.06 -16.99
C PRO A 256 -5.49 -44.78 -17.91
N SER A 257 -5.73 -44.20 -19.09
CA SER A 257 -6.52 -44.83 -20.15
C SER A 257 -5.83 -46.10 -20.67
N ARG A 258 -6.60 -47.19 -20.80
CA ARG A 258 -6.20 -48.41 -21.52
C ARG A 258 -6.53 -48.29 -23.00
#